data_AF-A0A919EV77-F1
#
_entry.id   AF-A0A919EV77-F1
#
_cell.length_a   1.000
_cell.length_b   1.000
_cell.length_c   1.000
_cell.angle_alpha   90.00
_cell.angle_beta   90.00
_cell.angle_gamma   90.00
#
_symmetry.space_group_name_H-M   'P 1'
#
loop_
_entity.id
_entity.type
_entity.pdbx_description
1 polymer ?
#
loop_
_entity_poly.entity_id
_entity_poly.type
_entity_poly.pdbx_seq_one_letter_code
_entity_poly.pdbx_strand_id
1 'polypeptide(L)'
;MDRDTKAATLDVGKAKDKAKAVSSQIYELIDIRKGKVTQPGPSVATCDQDPDHLYQTVHAWSVYGVSEDELKAGFQRLKEGLPGKGWKIVQYGPNKSKDRTIEMTADSRTEPFSVNAELWVSSPTAGPEKEPKILVNVVSGCWRAPEGTDLNTEY
;
A
#
# COMPACT_ATOMS: atom_id res chain seq x y z
N MET A 1 22.39 12.79 -16.15
CA MET A 1 21.15 13.58 -16.24
C MET A 1 20.54 13.60 -14.87
N ASP A 2 21.05 14.48 -14.02
CA ASP A 2 20.56 14.73 -12.67
C ASP A 2 19.10 15.15 -12.71
N ARG A 3 18.25 14.32 -12.12
CA ARG A 3 16.99 14.79 -11.56
C ARG A 3 17.15 14.77 -10.05
N ASP A 4 17.85 15.78 -9.53
CA ASP A 4 17.63 16.29 -8.19
C ASP A 4 16.17 16.78 -8.12
N THR A 5 15.24 15.82 -8.03
CA THR A 5 13.83 16.14 -7.81
C THR A 5 13.71 16.38 -6.32
N LYS A 6 13.96 17.62 -5.90
CA LYS A 6 13.78 18.04 -4.52
C LYS A 6 12.39 17.60 -4.05
N ALA A 7 12.34 16.78 -3.01
CA ALA A 7 11.09 16.32 -2.41
C ALA A 7 10.16 17.51 -2.13
N ALA A 8 8.90 17.39 -2.52
CA ALA A 8 7.92 18.44 -2.26
C ALA A 8 7.67 18.58 -0.76
N THR A 9 7.56 19.80 -0.26
CA THR A 9 7.22 20.05 1.14
C THR A 9 5.74 19.75 1.37
N LEU A 10 5.45 18.92 2.37
CA LEU A 10 4.08 18.55 2.73
C LEU A 10 3.98 18.39 4.25
N ASP A 11 2.93 18.95 4.84
CA ASP A 11 2.58 18.74 6.24
C ASP A 11 2.21 17.26 6.51
N VAL A 12 2.63 16.74 7.67
CA VAL A 12 2.46 15.32 8.02
C VAL A 12 0.99 14.91 8.08
N GLY A 13 0.12 15.75 8.66
CA GLY A 13 -1.32 15.51 8.70
C GLY A 13 -1.92 15.44 7.29
N LYS A 14 -1.56 16.40 6.42
CA LYS A 14 -2.00 16.39 5.01
C LYS A 14 -1.47 15.18 4.23
N ALA A 15 -0.26 14.72 4.52
CA ALA A 15 0.28 13.51 3.92
C ALA A 15 -0.51 12.27 4.36
N LYS A 16 -0.80 12.14 5.66
CA LYS A 16 -1.66 11.06 6.20
C LYS A 16 -3.05 11.10 5.55
N ASP A 17 -3.65 12.26 5.36
CA ASP A 17 -4.95 12.41 4.67
C ASP A 17 -4.89 11.96 3.20
N LYS A 18 -3.82 12.33 2.48
CA LYS A 18 -3.60 11.86 1.10
C LYS A 18 -3.44 10.35 1.04
N ALA A 19 -2.62 9.77 1.94
CA ALA A 19 -2.43 8.33 2.02
C ALA A 19 -3.76 7.61 2.30
N LYS A 20 -4.57 8.13 3.22
CA LYS A 20 -5.91 7.61 3.50
C LYS A 20 -6.81 7.64 2.28
N ALA A 21 -6.85 8.75 1.54
CA ALA A 21 -7.66 8.89 0.33
C ALA A 21 -7.23 7.91 -0.77
N VAL A 22 -5.93 7.76 -1.00
CA VAL A 22 -5.39 6.78 -1.95
C VAL A 22 -5.75 5.36 -1.52
N SER A 23 -5.55 5.06 -0.24
CA SER A 23 -5.85 3.76 0.36
C SER A 23 -7.33 3.37 0.25
N SER A 24 -8.24 4.33 0.47
CA SER A 24 -9.68 4.12 0.26
C SER A 24 -10.03 3.78 -1.19
N GLN A 25 -9.38 4.39 -2.18
CA GLN A 25 -9.59 4.02 -3.59
C GLN A 25 -9.15 2.58 -3.89
N ILE A 26 -8.03 2.14 -3.29
CA ILE A 26 -7.58 0.74 -3.40
C ILE A 26 -8.60 -0.21 -2.77
N TYR A 27 -9.10 0.14 -1.59
CA TYR A 27 -10.13 -0.64 -0.90
C TYR A 27 -11.42 -0.77 -1.72
N GLU A 28 -11.88 0.32 -2.33
CA GLU A 28 -13.06 0.34 -3.20
C GLU A 28 -12.90 -0.57 -4.43
N LEU A 29 -11.70 -0.68 -4.99
CA LEU A 29 -11.42 -1.57 -6.13
C LEU A 29 -11.47 -3.06 -5.77
N ILE A 30 -11.14 -3.43 -4.53
CA ILE A 30 -11.23 -4.82 -4.06
C ILE A 30 -12.71 -5.26 -3.94
N ASP A 31 -13.61 -4.34 -3.56
CA ASP A 31 -15.08 -4.51 -3.47
C ASP A 31 -15.53 -5.77 -2.71
N ILE A 32 -14.91 -6.06 -1.55
CA ILE A 32 -15.33 -7.16 -0.65
C ILE A 32 -16.20 -6.58 0.47
N ARG A 33 -17.52 -6.61 0.28
CA ARG A 33 -18.47 -5.95 1.19
C ARG A 33 -18.76 -6.68 2.50
N LYS A 34 -18.57 -8.00 2.53
CA LYS A 34 -18.80 -8.85 3.71
C LYS A 34 -17.53 -9.13 4.51
N GLY A 35 -16.39 -8.58 4.08
CA GLY A 35 -15.10 -8.74 4.72
C GLY A 35 -14.97 -7.91 5.99
N LYS A 36 -14.10 -8.36 6.89
CA LYS A 36 -13.53 -7.54 7.95
C LYS A 36 -12.33 -6.80 7.39
N VAL A 37 -12.08 -5.60 7.92
CA VAL A 37 -10.96 -4.75 7.51
C VAL A 37 -10.21 -4.33 8.76
N THR A 38 -8.88 -4.46 8.74
CA THR A 38 -8.08 -3.87 9.80
C THR A 38 -8.12 -2.35 9.67
N GLN A 39 -8.21 -1.63 10.79
CA GLN A 39 -8.38 -0.17 10.79
C GLN A 39 -7.20 0.62 11.37
N PRO A 40 -5.92 0.26 11.14
CA PRO A 40 -4.85 1.20 11.43
C PRO A 40 -5.00 2.43 10.51
N GLY A 41 -4.78 3.62 11.04
CA GLY A 41 -4.62 4.81 10.21
C GLY A 41 -3.26 4.82 9.50
N PRO A 42 -3.06 5.67 8.48
CA PRO A 42 -1.73 5.91 7.93
C PRO A 42 -0.77 6.46 9.00
N SER A 43 0.42 5.87 9.08
CA SER A 43 1.54 6.37 9.87
C SER A 43 2.60 7.00 8.96
N VAL A 44 3.68 7.48 9.55
CA VAL A 44 4.86 7.94 8.81
C VAL A 44 6.10 7.16 9.20
N ALA A 45 7.06 7.11 8.28
CA ALA A 45 8.41 6.62 8.50
C ALA A 45 9.40 7.62 7.91
N THR A 46 10.57 7.78 8.52
CA THR A 46 11.63 8.63 7.99
C THR A 46 12.24 8.02 6.73
N CYS A 47 12.76 8.87 5.86
CA CYS A 47 13.45 8.47 4.64
C CYS A 47 14.96 8.49 4.86
N ASP A 48 15.65 7.39 4.55
CA ASP A 48 17.09 7.20 4.80
C ASP A 48 17.99 8.29 4.18
N GLN A 49 17.52 8.96 3.12
CA GLN A 49 18.26 10.00 2.43
C GLN A 49 18.50 11.24 3.31
N ASP A 50 17.55 11.58 4.18
CA ASP A 50 17.60 12.73 5.08
C ASP A 50 16.54 12.51 6.18
N PRO A 51 16.81 11.64 7.17
CA PRO A 51 15.81 11.18 8.12
C PRO A 51 15.28 12.28 9.05
N ASP A 52 16.02 13.38 9.19
CA ASP A 52 15.62 14.52 10.02
C ASP A 52 14.57 15.41 9.34
N HIS A 53 14.49 15.39 8.00
CA HIS A 53 13.62 16.30 7.26
C HIS A 53 12.74 15.63 6.20
N LEU A 54 13.01 14.38 5.84
CA LEU A 54 12.26 13.63 4.85
C LEU A 54 11.53 12.46 5.50
N TYR A 55 10.27 12.30 5.11
CA TYR A 55 9.40 11.24 5.58
C TYR A 55 8.52 10.72 4.46
N GLN A 56 8.00 9.52 4.62
CA GLN A 56 7.00 8.90 3.76
C GLN A 56 5.82 8.44 4.59
N THR A 57 4.64 8.38 3.99
CA THR A 57 3.48 7.77 4.62
C THR A 57 3.48 6.28 4.35
N VAL A 58 3.10 5.49 5.35
CA VAL A 58 2.90 4.05 5.23
C VAL A 58 1.51 3.73 5.75
N HIS A 59 0.75 2.96 4.99
CA HIS A 59 -0.59 2.53 5.39
C HIS A 59 -0.82 1.06 5.03
N ALA A 60 -0.51 0.19 5.99
CA ALA A 60 -0.72 -1.24 5.88
C ALA A 60 -2.08 -1.63 6.49
N TRP A 61 -2.89 -2.39 5.76
CA TRP A 61 -4.17 -2.91 6.22
C TRP A 61 -4.53 -4.20 5.48
N SER A 62 -5.58 -4.90 5.92
CA SER A 62 -5.99 -6.16 5.30
C SER A 62 -7.49 -6.32 5.24
N VAL A 63 -8.00 -6.99 4.20
CA VAL A 63 -9.36 -7.56 4.16
C VAL A 63 -9.30 -9.05 4.45
N TYR A 64 -10.17 -9.53 5.34
CA TYR A 64 -10.20 -10.93 5.77
C TYR A 64 -11.60 -11.36 6.23
N GLY A 65 -11.76 -12.61 6.69
CA GLY A 65 -13.03 -13.11 7.24
C GLY A 65 -14.10 -13.44 6.20
N VAL A 66 -13.68 -13.66 4.95
CA VAL A 66 -14.49 -14.18 3.83
C VAL A 66 -13.81 -15.41 3.23
N SER A 67 -14.45 -16.08 2.28
CA SER A 67 -13.86 -17.24 1.60
C SER A 67 -12.62 -16.85 0.78
N GLU A 68 -11.71 -17.80 0.58
CA GLU A 68 -10.56 -17.61 -0.30
C GLU A 68 -10.95 -17.24 -1.73
N ASP A 69 -12.07 -17.75 -2.21
CA ASP A 69 -12.57 -17.43 -3.55
C ASP A 69 -13.02 -15.96 -3.66
N GLU A 70 -13.62 -15.41 -2.61
CA GLU A 70 -13.95 -13.98 -2.56
C GLU A 70 -12.68 -13.12 -2.50
N LEU A 71 -11.66 -13.55 -1.76
CA LEU A 71 -10.36 -12.86 -1.72
C LEU A 71 -9.66 -12.90 -3.09
N LYS A 72 -9.65 -14.07 -3.75
CA LYS A 72 -9.11 -14.21 -5.12
C LYS A 72 -9.86 -13.30 -6.10
N ALA A 73 -11.19 -13.26 -6.03
CA ALA A 73 -12.01 -12.38 -6.86
C ALA A 73 -11.70 -10.90 -6.59
N GLY A 74 -11.62 -10.48 -5.33
CA GLY A 74 -11.27 -9.11 -4.96
C GLY A 74 -9.87 -8.69 -5.41
N PHE A 75 -8.89 -9.59 -5.28
CA PHE A 75 -7.52 -9.35 -5.78
C PHE A 75 -7.48 -9.22 -7.31
N GLN A 76 -8.26 -10.02 -8.02
CA GLN A 76 -8.40 -9.91 -9.48
C GLN A 76 -9.08 -8.59 -9.89
N ARG A 77 -10.15 -8.16 -9.21
CA ARG A 77 -10.79 -6.85 -9.44
C ARG A 77 -9.81 -5.70 -9.25
N LEU A 78 -8.98 -5.76 -8.20
CA LEU A 78 -7.93 -4.78 -7.95
C LEU A 78 -6.96 -4.71 -9.14
N LYS A 79 -6.44 -5.85 -9.58
CA LYS A 79 -5.52 -5.94 -10.72
C LYS A 79 -6.10 -5.34 -12.01
N GLU A 80 -7.36 -5.66 -12.31
CA GLU A 80 -8.03 -5.17 -13.52
C GLU A 80 -8.40 -3.69 -13.43
N GLY A 81 -8.79 -3.21 -12.25
CA GLY A 81 -9.25 -1.85 -12.02
C GLY A 81 -8.14 -0.81 -11.89
N LEU A 82 -6.98 -1.19 -11.33
CA LEU A 82 -5.84 -0.29 -11.10
C LEU A 82 -5.41 0.49 -12.36
N PRO A 83 -5.19 -0.13 -13.53
CA PRO A 83 -4.83 0.59 -14.75
C PRO A 83 -5.85 1.67 -15.16
N GLY A 84 -7.15 1.38 -15.00
CA GLY A 84 -8.23 2.33 -15.29
C GLY A 84 -8.26 3.54 -14.35
N LYS A 85 -7.58 3.45 -13.20
CA LYS A 85 -7.42 4.52 -12.21
C LYS A 85 -6.07 5.22 -12.28
N GLY A 86 -5.31 5.03 -13.36
CA GLY A 86 -4.03 5.71 -13.56
C GLY A 86 -2.85 5.06 -12.84
N TRP A 87 -2.98 3.80 -12.43
CA TRP A 87 -1.87 3.04 -11.86
C TRP A 87 -1.17 2.20 -12.95
N LYS A 88 0.12 1.93 -12.76
CA LYS A 88 0.89 1.02 -13.59
C LYS A 88 1.30 -0.18 -12.75
N ILE A 89 0.84 -1.36 -13.10
CA ILE A 89 1.35 -2.60 -12.51
C ILE A 89 2.80 -2.78 -12.98
N VAL A 90 3.74 -2.78 -12.03
CA VAL A 90 5.18 -2.95 -12.29
C VAL A 90 5.67 -4.34 -11.92
N GLN A 91 4.93 -5.05 -11.07
CA GLN A 91 5.22 -6.43 -10.69
C GLN A 91 3.92 -7.18 -10.41
N TYR A 92 3.85 -8.44 -10.86
CA TYR A 92 2.75 -9.35 -10.56
C TYR A 92 3.23 -10.79 -10.62
N GLY A 93 2.95 -11.57 -9.58
CA GLY A 93 3.24 -13.00 -9.54
C GLY A 93 3.64 -13.50 -8.16
N PRO A 94 4.14 -14.74 -8.05
CA PRO A 94 4.65 -15.27 -6.79
C PRO A 94 5.86 -14.47 -6.30
N ASN A 95 5.83 -14.05 -5.04
CA ASN A 95 6.94 -13.35 -4.39
C ASN A 95 8.10 -14.30 -4.08
N LYS A 96 9.19 -13.76 -3.53
CA LYS A 96 10.41 -14.51 -3.20
C LYS A 96 10.36 -15.20 -1.83
N SER A 97 9.22 -15.14 -1.13
CA SER A 97 9.06 -15.85 0.15
C SER A 97 9.06 -17.37 -0.09
N LYS A 98 9.24 -18.13 0.99
CA LYS A 98 9.12 -19.59 0.97
C LYS A 98 7.74 -20.05 0.46
N ASP A 99 6.71 -19.30 0.83
CA ASP A 99 5.31 -19.63 0.55
C ASP A 99 4.92 -19.26 -0.89
N ARG A 100 5.74 -18.44 -1.57
CA ARG A 100 5.52 -17.95 -2.93
C ARG A 100 4.16 -17.26 -3.08
N THR A 101 3.81 -16.46 -2.08
CA THR A 101 2.56 -15.69 -2.02
C THR A 101 2.40 -14.86 -3.28
N ILE A 102 1.20 -14.86 -3.87
CA ILE A 102 0.92 -14.02 -5.03
C ILE A 102 0.92 -12.56 -4.58
N GLU A 103 1.79 -11.75 -5.17
CA GLU A 103 1.90 -10.32 -4.92
C GLU A 103 1.69 -9.51 -6.20
N MET A 104 1.30 -8.26 -6.00
CA MET A 104 1.20 -7.26 -7.05
C MET A 104 1.72 -5.93 -6.52
N THR A 105 2.61 -5.30 -7.28
CA THR A 105 3.06 -3.93 -7.03
C THR A 105 2.62 -3.04 -8.17
N ALA A 106 2.03 -1.91 -7.84
CA ALA A 106 1.64 -0.90 -8.81
C ALA A 106 2.05 0.50 -8.34
N ASP A 107 2.51 1.32 -9.29
CA ASP A 107 2.90 2.70 -9.06
C ASP A 107 1.85 3.64 -9.65
N SER A 108 1.49 4.69 -8.92
CA SER A 108 0.62 5.74 -9.43
C SER A 108 1.36 6.55 -10.50
N ARG A 109 0.65 6.90 -11.58
CA ARG A 109 1.20 7.76 -12.65
C ARG A 109 1.05 9.25 -12.34
N THR A 110 0.25 9.61 -11.34
CA THR A 110 -0.15 11.00 -11.08
C THR A 110 0.40 11.54 -9.76
N GLU A 111 0.61 10.68 -8.78
CA GLU A 111 1.14 11.05 -7.47
C GLU A 111 2.25 10.08 -7.07
N PRO A 112 3.19 10.48 -6.19
CA PRO A 112 4.28 9.61 -5.76
C PRO A 112 3.75 8.61 -4.73
N PHE A 113 2.95 7.65 -5.17
CA PHE A 113 2.46 6.54 -4.35
C PHE A 113 2.69 5.22 -5.07
N SER A 114 3.01 4.21 -4.27
CA SER A 114 3.06 2.82 -4.68
C SER A 114 2.15 2.01 -3.77
N VAL A 115 1.54 0.98 -4.34
CA VAL A 115 0.78 -0.02 -3.58
C VAL A 115 1.41 -1.38 -3.82
N ASN A 116 1.65 -2.11 -2.75
CA ASN A 116 1.91 -3.53 -2.78
C ASN A 116 0.71 -4.27 -2.17
N ALA A 117 0.20 -5.27 -2.87
CA ALA A 117 -0.89 -6.11 -2.40
C ALA A 117 -0.48 -7.58 -2.48
N GLU A 118 -0.75 -8.33 -1.42
CA GLU A 118 -0.44 -9.75 -1.31
C GLU A 118 -1.72 -10.56 -1.04
N LEU A 119 -1.87 -11.68 -1.73
CA LEU A 119 -2.99 -12.60 -1.57
C LEU A 119 -2.58 -13.81 -0.73
N TRP A 120 -2.96 -13.81 0.54
CA TRP A 120 -2.66 -14.86 1.50
C TRP A 120 -3.83 -15.84 1.53
N VAL A 121 -3.67 -16.96 0.83
CA VAL A 121 -4.66 -18.04 0.70
C VAL A 121 -3.93 -19.37 0.65
N SER A 122 -4.66 -20.46 0.88
CA SER A 122 -4.11 -21.80 0.80
C SER A 122 -3.50 -22.06 -0.59
N SER A 123 -2.34 -22.68 -0.62
CA SER A 123 -1.66 -23.06 -1.86
C SER A 123 -0.82 -24.33 -1.69
N PRO A 124 -0.43 -25.02 -2.77
CA PRO A 124 0.45 -26.18 -2.66
C PRO A 124 1.80 -25.88 -1.98
N THR A 125 2.28 -24.63 -2.05
CA THR A 125 3.56 -24.21 -1.47
C THR A 125 3.42 -23.76 -0.01
N ALA A 126 2.38 -22.99 0.31
CA ALA A 126 2.13 -22.49 1.66
C ALA A 126 1.42 -23.51 2.58
N GLY A 127 0.71 -24.48 1.99
CA GLY A 127 -0.22 -25.34 2.71
C GLY A 127 -1.54 -24.62 3.03
N PRO A 128 -2.33 -25.14 3.99
CA PRO A 128 -3.59 -24.52 4.41
C PRO A 128 -3.35 -23.18 5.13
N GLU A 129 -4.01 -22.12 4.68
CA GLU A 129 -3.99 -20.81 5.32
C GLU A 129 -5.06 -20.71 6.41
N LYS A 130 -4.66 -20.35 7.63
CA LYS A 130 -5.56 -20.27 8.79
C LYS A 130 -6.34 -18.96 8.83
N GLU A 131 -5.74 -17.89 8.33
CA GLU A 131 -6.37 -16.58 8.27
C GLU A 131 -6.22 -15.97 6.86
N PRO A 132 -7.02 -16.45 5.89
CA PRO A 132 -6.95 -15.94 4.53
C PRO A 132 -7.26 -14.44 4.48
N LYS A 133 -6.44 -13.70 3.75
CA LYS A 133 -6.55 -12.24 3.63
C LYS A 133 -5.94 -11.69 2.35
N ILE A 134 -6.33 -10.46 2.01
CA ILE A 134 -5.54 -9.60 1.15
C ILE A 134 -4.83 -8.62 2.06
N LEU A 135 -3.49 -8.64 2.08
CA LEU A 135 -2.68 -7.62 2.72
C LEU A 135 -2.39 -6.51 1.71
N VAL A 136 -2.60 -5.26 2.10
CA VAL A 136 -2.33 -4.08 1.28
C VAL A 136 -1.38 -3.18 2.04
N ASN A 137 -0.33 -2.71 1.38
CA ASN A 137 0.56 -1.69 1.87
C ASN A 137 0.65 -0.55 0.86
N VAL A 138 0.13 0.63 1.25
CA VAL A 138 0.25 1.86 0.46
C VAL A 138 1.39 2.68 1.04
N VAL A 139 2.33 3.06 0.19
CA VAL A 139 3.48 3.89 0.57
C VAL A 139 3.58 5.10 -0.34
N SER A 140 4.01 6.24 0.19
CA SER A 140 4.35 7.41 -0.63
C SER A 140 5.83 7.42 -0.99
N GLY A 141 6.21 8.23 -1.97
CA GLY A 141 7.57 8.76 -2.04
C GLY A 141 7.86 9.69 -0.85
N CYS A 142 9.11 10.10 -0.72
CA CYS A 142 9.54 10.99 0.36
C CYS A 142 9.01 12.41 0.15
N TRP A 143 8.40 12.96 1.19
CA TRP A 143 8.02 14.36 1.35
C TRP A 143 9.02 15.06 2.24
N ARG A 144 9.19 16.37 2.05
CA ARG A 144 9.93 17.21 2.99
C ARG A 144 8.98 17.73 4.06
N ALA A 145 9.33 17.56 5.33
CA ALA A 145 8.61 18.17 6.44
C ALA A 145 8.74 19.70 6.40
N PRO A 146 7.71 20.45 6.80
CA PRO A 146 7.84 21.89 7.03
C PRO A 146 8.95 22.20 8.04
N GLU A 147 9.53 23.40 7.95
CA GLU A 147 10.55 23.83 8.90
C GLU A 147 9.99 23.82 10.33
N GLY A 148 10.76 23.26 11.27
CA GLY A 148 10.37 23.15 12.68
C GLY A 148 9.46 21.94 13.00
N THR A 149 9.11 21.10 12.04
CA THR A 149 8.43 19.82 12.31
C THR A 149 9.40 18.81 12.94
N ASP A 150 9.04 18.25 14.09
CA ASP A 150 9.77 17.15 14.72
C ASP A 150 9.12 15.80 14.36
N LEU A 151 9.73 15.10 13.40
CA LEU A 151 9.27 13.80 12.93
C LEU A 151 9.32 12.71 14.00
N ASN A 152 10.08 12.89 15.08
CA ASN A 152 10.15 11.92 16.19
C ASN A 152 8.89 11.93 17.07
N THR A 153 7.96 12.86 16.84
CA THR A 153 6.69 12.96 17.58
C THR A 153 5.50 12.44 16.79
N GLU A 154 5.72 12.02 15.53
CA GLU A 154 4.69 11.60 14.59
C GLU A 154 4.65 10.07 14.49
N TYR A 155 3.93 9.41 15.41
CA TYR A 155 3.66 7.97 15.39
C TYR A 155 2.21 7.65 15.02
#